data_AF-A0A6J6EFU8-F1
#
_entry.id   AF-A0A6J6EFU8-F1
#
_cell.length_a   1.000
_cell.length_b   1.000
_cell.length_c   1.000
_cell.angle_alpha   90.00
_cell.angle_beta   90.00
_cell.angle_gamma   90.00
#
_symmetry.space_group_name_H-M   'P 1'
#
loop_
_entity.id
_entity.type
_entity.pdbx_description
1 polymer ?
#
loop_
_entity_poly.entity_id
_entity_poly.type
_entity_poly.pdbx_seq_one_letter_code
_entity_poly.pdbx_strand_id
1 'polypeptide(L)'
;MLALGSGSEATKNFRIALIFLLPLTLFAIIDSQAIQGRVLAALSVGIVGIFLIYFRYSRITTLLFVLFCTTLGTLALAGAFQKGPLAEIIYKTSVSLRGQYWLAAWNTGQTNPFSGVGMDAFGDWYRRSRDIRAIELPGINTVVNTAHNVPLDMFAFGGWPLFVSYIAIMFIAFLALIRIVRRMKSYDAVGVGLITAWTGYQVQSIISINQIGLAIWGWVLSGCLIAYSRVVPENDERRKESPVSGKSHQSRKPEVKPTSVLFASVFGLVGLLVSLPPVSADTKLRTAQVSRDAAKLEETMSYSYFNPQNLQKYLSNIQAFEGSELFDVSHKYALEAVSWNPEAFELWRILYFIKNSTESEKKLAVENMRRLDPLNPDVTSIP
;
A
#
# COMPACT_ATOMS: atom_id res chain seq x y z
N MET A 1 -12.91 10.79 -12.94
CA MET A 1 -13.16 11.61 -14.15
C MET A 1 -14.44 11.17 -14.87
N LEU A 2 -14.53 9.92 -15.34
CA LEU A 2 -15.72 9.41 -16.04
C LEU A 2 -17.03 9.61 -15.27
N ALA A 3 -17.05 9.31 -13.96
CA ALA A 3 -18.22 9.52 -13.11
C ALA A 3 -18.70 10.99 -13.13
N LEU A 4 -17.77 11.91 -12.85
CA LEU A 4 -18.02 13.35 -12.85
C LEU A 4 -18.55 13.85 -14.20
N GLY A 5 -17.94 13.42 -15.32
CA GLY A 5 -18.34 13.85 -16.66
C GLY A 5 -19.73 13.39 -17.08
N SER A 6 -20.17 12.26 -16.51
CA SER A 6 -21.47 11.65 -16.80
C SER A 6 -22.60 12.24 -15.95
N GLY A 7 -22.28 13.06 -14.94
CA GLY A 7 -23.26 13.78 -14.13
C GLY A 7 -23.97 14.90 -14.89
N SER A 8 -25.17 15.27 -14.43
CA SER A 8 -25.94 16.42 -14.96
C SER A 8 -25.19 17.74 -14.79
N GLU A 9 -24.46 17.89 -13.68
CA GLU A 9 -23.73 19.11 -13.29
C GLU A 9 -22.44 19.35 -14.10
N ALA A 10 -22.03 18.39 -14.95
CA ALA A 10 -20.81 18.52 -15.72
C ALA A 10 -20.93 19.58 -16.82
N THR A 11 -20.04 20.57 -16.80
CA THR A 11 -20.00 21.62 -17.83
C THR A 11 -19.63 21.05 -19.20
N LYS A 12 -20.09 21.72 -20.27
CA LYS A 12 -19.76 21.34 -21.65
C LYS A 12 -18.24 21.29 -21.89
N ASN A 13 -17.51 22.28 -21.37
CA ASN A 13 -16.05 22.34 -21.49
C ASN A 13 -15.37 21.15 -20.79
N PHE A 14 -15.87 20.76 -19.62
CA PHE A 14 -15.35 19.58 -18.93
C PHE A 14 -15.60 18.29 -19.73
N ARG A 15 -16.80 18.12 -20.30
CA ARG A 15 -17.11 16.96 -21.15
C ARG A 15 -16.24 16.92 -22.41
N ILE A 16 -15.98 18.07 -23.04
CA ILE A 16 -15.06 18.17 -24.19
C ILE A 16 -13.63 17.79 -23.76
N ALA A 17 -13.15 18.30 -22.62
CA ALA A 17 -11.83 17.93 -22.11
C ALA A 17 -11.70 16.42 -21.87
N LEU A 18 -12.76 15.74 -21.42
CA LEU A 18 -12.76 14.29 -21.22
C LEU A 18 -12.60 13.48 -22.51
N ILE A 19 -13.01 14.03 -23.66
CA ILE A 19 -12.80 13.40 -24.98
C ILE A 19 -11.30 13.22 -25.25
N PHE A 20 -10.46 14.12 -24.74
CA PHE A 20 -9.00 14.05 -24.90
C PHE A 20 -8.33 13.36 -23.70
N LEU A 21 -8.77 13.67 -22.47
CA LEU A 21 -8.13 13.15 -21.26
C LEU A 21 -8.35 11.64 -21.08
N LEU A 22 -9.53 11.10 -21.37
CA LEU A 22 -9.78 9.67 -21.18
C LEU A 22 -8.92 8.81 -22.13
N PRO A 23 -8.84 9.09 -23.45
CA PRO A 23 -7.92 8.38 -24.33
C PRO A 23 -6.45 8.53 -23.92
N LEU A 24 -6.01 9.73 -23.51
CA LEU A 24 -4.64 9.93 -23.05
C LEU A 24 -4.33 9.08 -21.80
N THR A 25 -5.24 9.03 -20.83
CA THR A 25 -5.07 8.18 -19.64
C THR A 25 -5.07 6.71 -20.00
N LEU A 26 -5.91 6.27 -20.94
CA LEU A 26 -5.93 4.89 -21.40
C LEU A 26 -4.64 4.52 -22.13
N PHE A 27 -4.13 5.42 -22.97
CA PHE A 27 -2.84 5.27 -23.64
C PHE A 27 -1.71 5.09 -22.61
N ALA A 28 -1.61 5.99 -21.62
CA ALA A 28 -0.60 5.88 -20.57
C ALA A 28 -0.69 4.57 -19.78
N ILE A 29 -1.91 4.08 -19.48
CA ILE A 29 -2.12 2.81 -18.80
C ILE A 29 -1.66 1.63 -19.68
N ILE A 30 -1.98 1.65 -20.97
CA ILE A 30 -1.57 0.59 -21.91
C ILE A 30 -0.05 0.56 -22.06
N ASP A 31 0.55 1.74 -22.27
CA ASP A 31 1.98 1.97 -22.48
C ASP A 31 2.83 1.55 -21.28
N SER A 32 2.32 1.77 -20.05
CA SER A 32 3.00 1.34 -18.81
C SER A 32 3.22 -0.17 -18.68
N GLN A 33 2.58 -0.99 -19.54
CA GLN A 33 2.56 -2.47 -19.48
C GLN A 33 2.11 -3.08 -18.14
N ALA A 34 1.56 -2.26 -17.23
CA ALA A 34 1.10 -2.66 -15.92
C ALA A 34 -0.31 -3.27 -16.01
N ILE A 35 -0.43 -4.58 -15.76
CA ILE A 35 -1.73 -5.29 -15.76
C ILE A 35 -2.68 -4.68 -14.72
N GLN A 36 -2.17 -4.30 -13.55
CA GLN A 36 -2.97 -3.71 -12.48
C GLN A 36 -3.71 -2.45 -12.94
N GLY A 37 -3.04 -1.58 -13.70
CA GLY A 37 -3.66 -0.36 -14.24
C GLY A 37 -4.81 -0.67 -15.20
N ARG A 38 -4.66 -1.69 -16.04
CA ARG A 38 -5.70 -2.15 -16.98
C ARG A 38 -6.91 -2.72 -16.24
N VAL A 39 -6.67 -3.56 -15.24
CA VAL A 39 -7.73 -4.12 -14.37
C VAL A 39 -8.47 -3.02 -13.65
N LEU A 40 -7.76 -2.04 -13.09
CA LEU A 40 -8.35 -0.93 -12.37
C LEU A 40 -9.18 0.00 -13.27
N ALA A 41 -8.73 0.23 -14.50
CA ALA A 41 -9.48 0.99 -15.51
C ALA A 41 -10.79 0.28 -15.87
N ALA A 42 -10.73 -1.03 -16.18
CA ALA A 42 -11.91 -1.83 -16.50
C ALA A 42 -12.91 -1.88 -15.35
N LEU A 43 -12.42 -2.10 -14.12
CA LEU A 43 -13.23 -2.05 -12.90
C LEU A 43 -13.91 -0.68 -12.74
N SER A 44 -13.16 0.40 -12.95
CA SER A 44 -13.69 1.76 -12.80
C SER A 44 -14.79 2.06 -13.82
N VAL A 45 -14.60 1.67 -15.08
CA VAL A 45 -15.63 1.78 -16.13
C VAL A 45 -16.86 0.94 -15.77
N GLY A 46 -16.66 -0.30 -15.30
CA GLY A 46 -17.73 -1.19 -14.87
C GLY A 46 -18.58 -0.60 -13.75
N ILE A 47 -17.96 -0.12 -12.66
CA ILE A 47 -18.67 0.48 -11.53
C ILE A 47 -19.47 1.71 -11.99
N VAL A 48 -18.84 2.63 -12.72
CA VAL A 48 -19.54 3.84 -13.21
C VAL A 48 -20.68 3.46 -14.16
N GLY A 49 -20.47 2.48 -15.04
CA GLY A 49 -21.48 1.96 -15.96
C GLY A 49 -22.68 1.36 -15.24
N ILE A 50 -22.47 0.59 -14.16
CA ILE A 50 -23.56 0.02 -13.34
C ILE A 50 -24.46 1.13 -12.80
N PHE A 51 -23.88 2.17 -12.19
CA PHE A 51 -24.67 3.29 -11.66
C PHE A 51 -25.36 4.09 -12.76
N LEU A 52 -24.69 4.36 -13.89
CA LEU A 52 -25.31 5.06 -15.00
C LEU A 52 -26.50 4.29 -15.58
N ILE A 53 -26.36 2.98 -15.75
CA ILE A 53 -27.42 2.15 -16.30
C ILE A 53 -28.57 2.02 -15.31
N TYR A 54 -28.27 1.84 -14.03
CA TYR A 54 -29.25 1.75 -12.96
C TYR A 54 -30.18 2.96 -12.88
N PHE A 55 -29.64 4.18 -13.01
CA PHE A 55 -30.44 5.40 -12.92
C PHE A 55 -31.08 5.85 -14.23
N ARG A 56 -30.66 5.30 -15.38
CA ARG A 56 -31.13 5.75 -16.71
C ARG A 56 -32.03 4.74 -17.42
N TYR A 57 -31.92 3.46 -17.09
CA TYR A 57 -32.64 2.37 -17.78
C TYR A 57 -33.37 1.45 -16.80
N SER A 58 -33.92 0.36 -17.33
CA SER A 58 -34.69 -0.61 -16.54
C SER A 58 -33.80 -1.43 -15.58
N ARG A 59 -34.45 -2.01 -14.55
CA ARG A 59 -33.80 -2.96 -13.63
C ARG A 59 -33.24 -4.18 -14.36
N ILE A 60 -33.91 -4.65 -15.41
CA ILE A 60 -33.47 -5.81 -16.20
C ILE A 60 -32.17 -5.47 -16.94
N THR A 61 -32.11 -4.31 -17.60
CA THR A 61 -30.90 -3.83 -18.28
C THR A 61 -29.72 -3.74 -17.30
N THR A 62 -29.98 -3.24 -16.09
CA THR A 62 -28.96 -3.18 -15.04
C THR A 62 -28.49 -4.57 -14.63
N LEU A 63 -29.42 -5.50 -14.39
CA LEU A 63 -29.08 -6.87 -13.99
C LEU A 63 -28.26 -7.59 -15.06
N LEU A 64 -28.64 -7.43 -16.33
CA LEU A 64 -27.88 -7.98 -17.47
C LEU A 64 -26.47 -7.39 -17.53
N PHE A 65 -26.32 -6.08 -17.31
CA PHE A 65 -25.00 -5.44 -17.30
C PHE A 65 -24.13 -5.89 -16.12
N VAL A 66 -24.72 -6.00 -14.92
CA VAL A 66 -24.03 -6.54 -13.73
C VAL A 66 -23.60 -7.98 -13.97
N LEU A 67 -24.47 -8.82 -14.54
CA LEU A 67 -24.14 -10.20 -14.89
C LEU A 67 -22.97 -10.24 -15.86
N PHE A 68 -23.02 -9.45 -16.93
CA PHE A 68 -21.94 -9.33 -17.91
C PHE A 68 -20.60 -8.93 -17.27
N CYS A 69 -20.58 -7.85 -16.47
CA CYS A 69 -19.38 -7.41 -15.76
C CYS A 69 -18.86 -8.47 -14.78
N THR A 70 -19.76 -9.17 -14.09
CA THR A 70 -19.40 -10.22 -13.13
C THR A 70 -18.79 -11.42 -13.85
N THR A 71 -19.41 -11.89 -14.93
CA THR A 71 -18.89 -13.00 -15.75
C THR A 71 -17.51 -12.67 -16.30
N LEU A 72 -17.33 -11.49 -16.89
CA LEU A 72 -16.01 -11.06 -17.40
C LEU A 72 -14.98 -10.94 -16.27
N GLY A 73 -15.36 -10.38 -15.14
CA GLY A 73 -14.49 -10.28 -13.96
C GLY A 73 -14.05 -11.66 -13.44
N THR A 74 -14.98 -12.61 -13.36
CA THR A 74 -14.67 -14.00 -12.95
C THR A 74 -13.77 -14.70 -13.96
N LEU A 75 -14.01 -14.56 -15.26
CA LEU A 75 -13.13 -15.11 -16.29
C LEU A 75 -11.73 -14.48 -16.22
N ALA A 76 -11.64 -13.17 -15.96
CA ALA A 76 -10.38 -12.48 -15.84
C ALA A 76 -9.59 -12.93 -14.60
N LEU A 77 -10.26 -13.08 -13.45
CA LEU A 77 -9.66 -13.64 -12.24
C LEU A 77 -9.21 -15.08 -12.45
N ALA A 78 -10.01 -15.92 -13.10
CA ALA A 78 -9.61 -17.28 -13.45
C ALA A 78 -8.35 -17.27 -14.33
N GLY A 79 -8.30 -16.40 -15.34
CA GLY A 79 -7.14 -16.23 -16.20
C GLY A 79 -5.87 -15.83 -15.43
N ALA A 80 -5.99 -14.92 -14.45
CA ALA A 80 -4.88 -14.54 -13.57
C ALA A 80 -4.35 -15.72 -12.73
N PHE A 81 -5.21 -16.69 -12.40
CA PHE A 81 -4.86 -17.95 -11.73
C PHE A 81 -4.50 -19.08 -12.71
N GLN A 82 -4.14 -18.78 -13.95
CA GLN A 82 -3.78 -19.76 -14.99
C GLN A 82 -4.93 -20.71 -15.37
N LYS A 83 -6.18 -20.28 -15.22
CA LYS A 83 -7.37 -21.08 -15.54
C LYS A 83 -8.22 -20.43 -16.63
N GLY A 84 -8.72 -21.24 -17.55
CA GLY A 84 -9.71 -20.82 -18.54
C GLY A 84 -9.13 -19.99 -19.70
N PRO A 85 -10.01 -19.48 -20.59
CA PRO A 85 -9.62 -18.97 -21.90
C PRO A 85 -8.86 -17.65 -21.87
N LEU A 86 -8.93 -16.89 -20.76
CA LEU A 86 -8.21 -15.62 -20.62
C LEU A 86 -6.81 -15.78 -20.00
N ALA A 87 -6.39 -17.02 -19.68
CA ALA A 87 -5.08 -17.26 -19.07
C ALA A 87 -3.93 -16.75 -19.95
N GLU A 88 -3.94 -17.04 -21.26
CA GLU A 88 -2.89 -16.62 -22.19
C GLU A 88 -2.73 -15.09 -22.30
N ILE A 89 -3.80 -14.34 -22.01
CA ILE A 89 -3.84 -12.88 -22.15
C ILE A 89 -3.50 -12.19 -20.82
N ILE A 90 -3.92 -12.77 -19.69
CA ILE A 90 -3.89 -12.13 -18.37
C ILE A 90 -2.76 -12.65 -17.48
N TYR A 91 -2.36 -13.90 -17.68
CA TYR A 91 -1.37 -14.54 -16.83
C TYR A 91 -0.02 -13.81 -16.90
N LYS A 92 0.55 -13.57 -15.72
CA LYS A 92 1.96 -13.17 -15.56
C LYS A 92 2.56 -13.94 -14.39
N THR A 93 3.77 -14.45 -14.58
CA THR A 93 4.54 -15.13 -13.52
C THR A 93 4.64 -14.28 -12.25
N SER A 94 4.80 -12.96 -12.39
CA SER A 94 4.85 -12.02 -11.25
C SER A 94 3.57 -12.00 -10.41
N VAL A 95 2.41 -12.38 -10.96
CA VAL A 95 1.16 -12.53 -10.20
C VAL A 95 1.19 -13.81 -9.37
N SER A 96 1.70 -14.91 -9.93
CA SER A 96 1.85 -16.17 -9.19
C SER A 96 2.84 -16.07 -8.04
N LEU A 97 3.94 -15.33 -8.21
CA LEU A 97 4.93 -15.10 -7.15
C LEU A 97 4.35 -14.41 -5.91
N ARG A 98 3.32 -13.55 -6.08
CA ARG A 98 2.66 -12.88 -4.95
C ARG A 98 2.03 -13.87 -3.98
N GLY A 99 1.56 -15.03 -4.46
CA GLY A 99 1.02 -16.06 -3.57
C GLY A 99 2.05 -16.52 -2.52
N GLN A 100 3.33 -16.63 -2.90
CA GLN A 100 4.41 -16.96 -1.98
C GLN A 100 4.70 -15.81 -1.01
N TYR A 101 4.67 -14.56 -1.49
CA TYR A 101 4.88 -13.39 -0.64
C TYR A 101 3.76 -13.23 0.39
N TRP A 102 2.51 -13.49 -0.01
CA TRP A 102 1.34 -13.48 0.86
C TRP A 102 1.42 -14.58 1.92
N LEU A 103 1.80 -15.78 1.51
CA LEU A 103 2.00 -16.89 2.44
C LEU A 103 3.11 -16.57 3.45
N ALA A 104 4.23 -16.01 3.00
CA ALA A 104 5.31 -15.59 3.89
C ALA A 104 4.84 -14.54 4.90
N ALA A 105 4.13 -13.50 4.45
CA ALA A 105 3.59 -12.46 5.35
C ALA A 105 2.57 -13.02 6.34
N TRP A 106 1.71 -13.93 5.89
CA TRP A 106 0.79 -14.65 6.76
C TRP A 106 1.53 -15.45 7.83
N ASN A 107 2.54 -16.23 7.43
CA ASN A 107 3.37 -17.00 8.35
C ASN A 107 4.07 -16.09 9.36
N THR A 108 4.65 -14.97 8.91
CA THR A 108 5.31 -13.99 9.78
C THR A 108 4.35 -13.42 10.85
N GLY A 109 3.13 -13.08 10.45
CA GLY A 109 2.11 -12.59 11.38
C GLY A 109 1.61 -13.68 12.34
N GLN A 110 1.47 -14.93 11.88
CA GLN A 110 1.08 -16.05 12.73
C GLN A 110 2.15 -16.41 13.77
N THR A 111 3.44 -16.35 13.40
CA THR A 111 4.53 -16.59 14.35
C THR A 111 4.70 -15.45 15.35
N ASN A 112 4.27 -14.23 14.99
CA ASN A 112 4.35 -13.05 15.85
C ASN A 112 2.97 -12.39 16.04
N PRO A 113 2.00 -13.09 16.66
CA PRO A 113 0.57 -12.76 16.57
C PRO A 113 0.18 -11.45 17.27
N PHE A 114 0.97 -10.96 18.23
CA PHE A 114 0.58 -9.81 19.04
C PHE A 114 1.23 -8.51 18.57
N SER A 115 2.55 -8.51 18.36
CA SER A 115 3.31 -7.32 17.98
C SER A 115 3.68 -7.29 16.50
N GLY A 116 3.46 -8.39 15.76
CA GLY A 116 4.12 -8.60 14.48
C GLY A 116 5.65 -8.53 14.64
N VAL A 117 6.32 -8.21 13.54
CA VAL A 117 7.79 -8.07 13.49
C VAL A 117 8.27 -6.62 13.47
N GLY A 118 7.35 -5.66 13.53
CA GLY A 118 7.63 -4.23 13.39
C GLY A 118 7.42 -3.73 11.96
N MET A 119 7.22 -2.41 11.85
CA MET A 119 7.04 -1.74 10.56
C MET A 119 8.29 -1.90 9.69
N ASP A 120 8.10 -2.23 8.40
CA ASP A 120 9.16 -2.43 7.41
C ASP A 120 10.17 -3.57 7.70
N ALA A 121 9.94 -4.37 8.75
CA ALA A 121 10.83 -5.49 9.11
C ALA A 121 10.50 -6.80 8.37
N PHE A 122 9.47 -6.85 7.53
CA PHE A 122 9.08 -8.07 6.82
C PHE A 122 10.22 -8.65 5.96
N GLY A 123 11.08 -7.80 5.37
CA GLY A 123 12.24 -8.26 4.60
C GLY A 123 13.22 -9.13 5.40
N ASP A 124 13.43 -8.81 6.68
CA ASP A 124 14.31 -9.56 7.59
C ASP A 124 13.72 -10.94 7.95
N TRP A 125 12.40 -11.07 7.83
CA TRP A 125 11.65 -12.28 8.13
C TRP A 125 11.29 -13.11 6.90
N TYR A 126 11.40 -12.55 5.70
CA TYR A 126 10.98 -13.24 4.48
C TYR A 126 11.70 -14.60 4.29
N ARG A 127 13.02 -14.64 4.46
CA ARG A 127 13.84 -15.85 4.23
C ARG A 127 13.44 -17.06 5.09
N ARG A 128 12.98 -16.81 6.31
CA ARG A 128 12.55 -17.86 7.24
C ARG A 128 11.04 -18.14 7.23
N SER A 129 10.25 -17.19 6.72
CA SER A 129 8.79 -17.33 6.62
C SER A 129 8.33 -17.84 5.26
N ARG A 130 9.21 -17.85 4.24
CA ARG A 130 8.92 -18.34 2.90
C ARG A 130 8.79 -19.87 2.85
N ASP A 131 7.97 -20.34 1.92
CA ASP A 131 7.79 -21.76 1.60
C ASP A 131 8.92 -22.27 0.70
N ILE A 132 9.11 -23.59 0.67
CA ILE A 132 10.10 -24.25 -0.20
C ILE A 132 9.90 -23.90 -1.68
N ARG A 133 8.68 -23.65 -2.14
CA ARG A 133 8.44 -23.28 -3.55
C ARG A 133 9.10 -21.95 -3.92
N ALA A 134 9.33 -21.06 -2.95
CA ALA A 134 9.98 -19.77 -3.18
C ALA A 134 11.47 -19.91 -3.49
N ILE A 135 12.12 -21.01 -3.06
CA ILE A 135 13.52 -21.28 -3.43
C ILE A 135 13.63 -21.91 -4.83
N GLU A 136 12.57 -22.54 -5.34
CA GLU A 136 12.51 -23.08 -6.71
C GLU A 136 12.23 -21.96 -7.73
N LEU A 137 11.21 -21.14 -7.47
CA LEU A 137 10.83 -19.99 -8.29
C LEU A 137 10.30 -18.91 -7.33
N PRO A 138 10.90 -17.70 -7.28
CA PRO A 138 11.80 -17.10 -8.25
C PRO A 138 13.28 -17.47 -8.09
N GLY A 139 13.63 -18.27 -7.08
CA GLY A 139 15.00 -18.73 -6.83
C GLY A 139 15.49 -18.29 -5.46
N ILE A 140 16.43 -19.05 -4.92
CA ILE A 140 16.88 -18.97 -3.52
C ILE A 140 17.42 -17.60 -3.08
N ASN A 141 18.07 -16.88 -4.00
CA ASN A 141 18.66 -15.57 -3.77
C ASN A 141 17.66 -14.42 -3.95
N THR A 142 16.45 -14.70 -4.43
CA THR A 142 15.41 -13.68 -4.55
C THR A 142 14.74 -13.45 -3.20
N VAL A 143 14.81 -12.21 -2.74
CA VAL A 143 14.16 -11.74 -1.51
C VAL A 143 13.23 -10.57 -1.78
N VAL A 144 12.20 -10.46 -0.94
CA VAL A 144 11.26 -9.33 -0.98
C VAL A 144 11.16 -8.69 0.40
N ASN A 145 10.90 -7.39 0.40
CA ASN A 145 10.73 -6.58 1.60
C ASN A 145 9.27 -6.19 1.89
N THR A 146 8.32 -6.63 1.05
CA THR A 146 6.87 -6.39 1.20
C THR A 146 6.06 -7.56 0.66
N ALA A 147 4.91 -7.83 1.28
CA ALA A 147 3.96 -8.85 0.86
C ALA A 147 3.31 -8.52 -0.49
N HIS A 148 3.39 -7.27 -0.98
CA HIS A 148 2.58 -6.79 -2.10
C HIS A 148 1.07 -6.95 -1.82
N ASN A 149 0.69 -6.79 -0.56
CA ASN A 149 -0.68 -6.82 -0.07
C ASN A 149 -0.73 -6.04 1.24
N VAL A 150 -1.32 -4.84 1.20
CA VAL A 150 -1.35 -3.91 2.34
C VAL A 150 -1.98 -4.54 3.59
N PRO A 151 -3.14 -5.22 3.54
CA PRO A 151 -3.66 -5.95 4.70
C PRO A 151 -2.67 -6.96 5.30
N LEU A 152 -1.99 -7.76 4.46
CA LEU A 152 -1.02 -8.75 4.96
C LEU A 152 0.26 -8.10 5.47
N ASP A 153 0.70 -6.98 4.90
CA ASP A 153 1.77 -6.17 5.45
C ASP A 153 1.40 -5.70 6.87
N MET A 154 0.18 -5.18 7.08
CA MET A 154 -0.31 -4.81 8.42
C MET A 154 -0.29 -5.99 9.41
N PHE A 155 -0.59 -7.20 8.93
CA PHE A 155 -0.55 -8.41 9.76
C PHE A 155 0.88 -8.83 10.10
N ALA A 156 1.81 -8.79 9.13
CA ALA A 156 3.21 -9.08 9.39
C ALA A 156 3.84 -8.04 10.33
N PHE A 157 3.53 -6.75 10.15
CA PHE A 157 4.13 -5.66 10.92
C PHE A 157 3.66 -5.58 12.36
N GLY A 158 2.35 -5.71 12.59
CA GLY A 158 1.74 -5.46 13.90
C GLY A 158 0.86 -6.59 14.43
N GLY A 159 0.91 -7.77 13.82
CA GLY A 159 0.13 -8.94 14.24
C GLY A 159 -1.38 -8.72 14.11
N TRP A 160 -2.15 -9.52 14.86
CA TRP A 160 -3.60 -9.43 14.92
C TRP A 160 -4.12 -8.06 15.36
N PRO A 161 -3.54 -7.37 16.37
CA PRO A 161 -4.01 -6.05 16.77
C PRO A 161 -4.01 -5.03 15.62
N LEU A 162 -2.92 -4.94 14.86
CA LEU A 162 -2.84 -4.01 13.73
C LEU A 162 -3.70 -4.48 12.54
N PHE A 163 -3.71 -5.78 12.25
CA PHE A 163 -4.54 -6.33 11.17
C PHE A 163 -6.04 -6.09 11.40
N VAL A 164 -6.54 -6.43 12.59
CA VAL A 164 -7.97 -6.30 12.93
C VAL A 164 -8.38 -4.83 12.94
N SER A 165 -7.55 -3.94 13.50
CA SER A 165 -7.85 -2.50 13.50
C SER A 165 -7.89 -1.91 12.09
N TYR A 166 -6.95 -2.30 11.22
CA TYR A 166 -6.97 -1.92 9.80
C TYR A 166 -8.26 -2.40 9.11
N ILE A 167 -8.60 -3.68 9.25
CA ILE A 167 -9.81 -4.26 8.65
C ILE A 167 -11.07 -3.59 9.20
N ALA A 168 -11.13 -3.27 10.50
CA ALA A 168 -12.26 -2.58 11.11
C ALA A 168 -12.49 -1.20 10.49
N ILE A 169 -11.44 -0.42 10.25
CA ILE A 169 -11.56 0.91 9.60
C ILE A 169 -12.03 0.76 8.15
N MET A 170 -11.46 -0.19 7.40
CA MET A 170 -11.89 -0.47 6.02
C MET A 170 -13.35 -0.94 5.98
N PHE A 171 -13.79 -1.71 6.98
CA PHE A 171 -15.17 -2.15 7.12
C PHE A 171 -16.13 -0.99 7.44
N ILE A 172 -15.73 -0.03 8.29
CA ILE A 172 -16.53 1.18 8.54
C ILE A 172 -16.70 1.99 7.25
N ALA A 173 -15.64 2.14 6.45
CA ALA A 173 -15.73 2.79 5.14
C ALA A 173 -16.64 2.01 4.19
N PHE A 174 -16.59 0.68 4.19
CA PHE A 174 -17.52 -0.16 3.44
C PHE A 174 -18.99 0.05 3.88
N LEU A 175 -19.28 0.13 5.18
CA LEU A 175 -20.63 0.45 5.65
C LEU A 175 -21.09 1.85 5.19
N ALA A 176 -20.18 2.82 5.13
CA ALA A 176 -20.46 4.14 4.58
C ALA A 176 -20.78 4.09 3.08
N LEU A 177 -20.05 3.27 2.30
CA LEU A 177 -20.36 2.96 0.89
C LEU A 177 -21.80 2.47 0.75
N ILE A 178 -22.16 1.40 1.49
CA ILE A 178 -23.49 0.80 1.41
C ILE A 178 -24.57 1.82 1.78
N ARG A 179 -24.32 2.67 2.79
CA ARG A 179 -25.23 3.75 3.16
C ARG A 179 -25.44 4.75 2.02
N ILE A 180 -24.38 5.16 1.33
CA ILE A 180 -24.46 6.08 0.16
C ILE A 180 -25.31 5.45 -0.93
N VAL A 181 -25.00 4.21 -1.33
CA VAL A 181 -25.72 3.50 -2.40
C VAL A 181 -27.20 3.38 -2.10
N ARG A 182 -27.57 2.98 -0.87
CA ARG A 182 -28.98 2.79 -0.48
C ARG A 182 -29.77 4.10 -0.40
N ARG A 183 -29.11 5.24 -0.21
CA ARG A 183 -29.76 6.56 -0.12
C ARG A 183 -29.78 7.32 -1.45
N MET A 184 -29.04 6.85 -2.44
CA MET A 184 -28.91 7.52 -3.74
C MET A 184 -30.21 7.38 -4.56
N LYS A 185 -30.88 8.50 -4.85
CA LYS A 185 -32.16 8.54 -5.58
C LYS A 185 -32.00 8.82 -7.08
N SER A 186 -30.94 9.51 -7.43
CA SER A 186 -30.56 9.85 -8.80
C SER A 186 -29.05 9.67 -8.95
N TYR A 187 -28.55 9.69 -10.19
CA TYR A 187 -27.13 9.56 -10.44
C TYR A 187 -26.34 10.71 -9.77
N ASP A 188 -25.64 10.37 -8.68
CA ASP A 188 -24.77 11.28 -7.95
C ASP A 188 -23.32 11.03 -8.38
N ALA A 189 -22.80 11.92 -9.22
CA ALA A 189 -21.49 11.79 -9.81
C ALA A 189 -20.34 11.82 -8.78
N VAL A 190 -20.51 12.56 -7.68
CA VAL A 190 -19.50 12.65 -6.61
C VAL A 190 -19.51 11.36 -5.79
N GLY A 191 -20.69 10.91 -5.38
CA GLY A 191 -20.84 9.63 -4.66
C GLY A 191 -20.30 8.45 -5.47
N VAL A 192 -20.68 8.35 -6.75
CA VAL A 192 -20.18 7.30 -7.66
C VAL A 192 -18.67 7.41 -7.86
N GLY A 193 -18.13 8.63 -7.99
CA GLY A 193 -16.69 8.86 -8.09
C GLY A 193 -15.91 8.37 -6.87
N LEU A 194 -16.39 8.68 -5.66
CA LEU A 194 -15.78 8.23 -4.40
C LEU A 194 -15.84 6.71 -4.24
N ILE A 195 -16.99 6.11 -4.53
CA ILE A 195 -17.19 4.65 -4.49
C ILE A 195 -16.21 3.97 -5.45
N THR A 196 -16.14 4.45 -6.69
CA THR A 196 -15.26 3.90 -7.72
C THR A 196 -13.80 3.99 -7.31
N ALA A 197 -13.35 5.16 -6.83
CA ALA A 197 -11.97 5.38 -6.40
C ALA A 197 -11.60 4.51 -5.20
N TRP A 198 -12.47 4.42 -4.18
CA TRP A 198 -12.22 3.63 -2.99
C TRP A 198 -12.22 2.12 -3.27
N THR A 199 -13.16 1.61 -4.07
CA THR A 199 -13.16 0.22 -4.51
C THR A 199 -11.91 -0.10 -5.34
N GLY A 200 -11.49 0.83 -6.19
CA GLY A 200 -10.25 0.73 -6.93
C GLY A 200 -9.01 0.62 -6.02
N TYR A 201 -8.94 1.47 -4.99
CA TYR A 201 -7.92 1.38 -3.95
C TYR A 201 -7.92 0.00 -3.25
N GLN A 202 -9.09 -0.55 -2.89
CA GLN A 202 -9.15 -1.88 -2.23
C GLN A 202 -8.60 -2.99 -3.12
N VAL A 203 -8.93 -2.98 -4.42
CA VAL A 203 -8.37 -3.96 -5.35
C VAL A 203 -6.85 -3.79 -5.46
N GLN A 204 -6.38 -2.55 -5.57
CA GLN A 204 -4.94 -2.27 -5.66
C GLN A 204 -4.21 -2.63 -4.35
N SER A 205 -4.79 -2.39 -3.18
CA SER A 205 -4.19 -2.70 -1.88
C SER A 205 -3.97 -4.19 -1.66
N ILE A 206 -4.80 -5.05 -2.25
CA ILE A 206 -4.67 -6.51 -2.13
C ILE A 206 -3.53 -7.06 -3.01
N ILE A 207 -3.21 -6.41 -4.13
CA ILE A 207 -2.29 -6.97 -5.14
C ILE A 207 -1.06 -6.12 -5.43
N SER A 208 -0.84 -5.04 -4.67
CA SER A 208 0.24 -4.07 -4.90
C SER A 208 1.05 -3.81 -3.63
N ILE A 209 2.26 -3.31 -3.83
CA ILE A 209 3.10 -2.73 -2.77
C ILE A 209 2.42 -1.50 -2.17
N ASN A 210 2.55 -1.33 -0.86
CA ASN A 210 2.13 -0.13 -0.14
C ASN A 210 3.05 1.08 -0.41
N GLN A 211 2.96 1.65 -1.61
CA GLN A 211 3.72 2.87 -1.94
C GLN A 211 3.04 4.12 -1.36
N ILE A 212 3.79 5.22 -1.21
CA ILE A 212 3.30 6.50 -0.64
C ILE A 212 1.96 6.92 -1.26
N GLY A 213 1.82 6.82 -2.58
CA GLY A 213 0.57 7.14 -3.26
C GLY A 213 -0.60 6.28 -2.76
N LEU A 214 -0.42 4.97 -2.67
CA LEU A 214 -1.46 4.05 -2.19
C LEU A 214 -1.77 4.28 -0.70
N ALA A 215 -0.73 4.43 0.12
CA ALA A 215 -0.82 4.61 1.56
C ALA A 215 -1.67 5.83 1.92
N ILE A 216 -1.45 6.98 1.26
CA ILE A 216 -2.20 8.21 1.55
C ILE A 216 -3.65 8.13 1.07
N TRP A 217 -3.85 7.69 -0.19
CA TRP A 217 -5.19 7.72 -0.79
C TRP A 217 -6.17 6.76 -0.11
N GLY A 218 -5.70 5.63 0.44
CA GLY A 218 -6.55 4.73 1.21
C GLY A 218 -7.24 5.39 2.40
N TRP A 219 -6.48 6.12 3.21
CA TRP A 219 -7.00 6.85 4.36
C TRP A 219 -7.90 8.02 3.95
N VAL A 220 -7.46 8.81 2.96
CA VAL A 220 -8.22 9.96 2.46
C VAL A 220 -9.56 9.52 1.89
N LEU A 221 -9.58 8.53 0.99
CA LEU A 221 -10.80 8.04 0.36
C LEU A 221 -11.75 7.42 1.38
N SER A 222 -11.24 6.66 2.35
CA SER A 222 -12.05 6.11 3.43
C SER A 222 -12.71 7.21 4.28
N GLY A 223 -11.94 8.24 4.65
CA GLY A 223 -12.44 9.41 5.38
C GLY A 223 -13.49 10.19 4.58
N CYS A 224 -13.23 10.45 3.29
CA CYS A 224 -14.16 11.10 2.39
C CYS A 224 -15.47 10.31 2.27
N LEU A 225 -15.40 8.98 2.14
CA LEU A 225 -16.57 8.12 2.02
C LEU A 225 -17.43 8.14 3.30
N ILE A 226 -16.79 8.06 4.47
CA ILE A 226 -17.46 8.15 5.77
C ILE A 226 -18.14 9.52 5.93
N ALA A 227 -17.43 10.62 5.64
CA ALA A 227 -17.98 11.97 5.72
C ALA A 227 -19.14 12.18 4.73
N TYR A 228 -18.96 11.73 3.48
CA TYR A 228 -19.95 11.84 2.43
C TYR A 228 -21.25 11.10 2.80
N SER A 229 -21.14 9.90 3.37
CA SER A 229 -22.31 9.12 3.79
C SER A 229 -23.20 9.80 4.84
N ARG A 230 -22.68 10.81 5.55
CA ARG A 230 -23.42 11.59 6.56
C ARG A 230 -24.16 12.78 5.97
N VAL A 231 -23.73 13.30 4.82
CA VAL A 231 -24.36 14.45 4.15
C VAL A 231 -25.35 14.05 3.07
N VAL A 232 -25.30 12.79 2.60
CA VAL A 232 -26.33 12.26 1.69
C VAL A 232 -27.69 12.27 2.40
N PRO A 233 -28.70 12.99 1.88
CA PRO A 233 -30.00 13.17 2.53
C PRO A 233 -30.64 11.85 2.95
N GLU A 234 -31.19 11.82 4.16
CA GLU A 234 -31.90 10.67 4.71
C GLU A 234 -33.29 10.52 4.07
N ASN A 235 -33.83 9.30 4.03
CA ASN A 235 -35.21 9.03 3.62
C ASN A 235 -36.18 9.58 4.68
N ASP A 236 -36.40 10.89 4.68
CA ASP A 236 -37.51 11.48 5.44
C ASP A 236 -38.81 11.37 4.64
N GLU A 237 -39.35 10.16 4.53
CA GLU A 237 -40.80 9.98 4.37
C GLU A 237 -41.56 10.43 5.64
N ARG A 238 -40.84 10.75 6.73
CA ARG A 238 -41.37 11.44 7.93
C ARG A 238 -41.41 12.97 7.84
N ARG A 239 -40.99 13.57 6.72
CA ARG A 239 -41.22 15.01 6.43
C ARG A 239 -42.36 15.24 5.45
N LYS A 240 -43.35 14.36 5.43
CA LYS A 240 -44.68 14.76 4.97
C LYS A 240 -45.41 15.36 6.18
N GLU A 241 -45.91 16.58 5.96
CA GLU A 241 -46.76 17.40 6.84
C GLU A 241 -46.06 18.35 7.81
N SER A 242 -45.67 19.50 7.27
CA SER A 242 -46.13 20.79 7.80
C SER A 242 -46.03 21.84 6.68
N PRO A 243 -47.15 22.43 6.21
CA PRO A 243 -47.09 23.52 5.26
C PRO A 243 -46.73 24.79 6.03
N VAL A 244 -45.46 25.15 6.07
CA VAL A 244 -45.05 26.49 6.50
C VAL A 244 -44.35 27.18 5.35
N SER A 245 -45.16 27.93 4.60
CA SER A 245 -44.90 29.31 4.19
C SER A 245 -43.43 29.69 3.94
N GLY A 246 -43.09 29.75 2.65
CA GLY A 246 -42.33 30.85 2.05
C GLY A 246 -41.17 31.45 2.85
N LYS A 247 -40.08 30.71 3.05
CA LYS A 247 -38.75 31.30 3.23
C LYS A 247 -37.71 30.49 2.48
N SER A 248 -37.12 31.15 1.48
CA SER A 248 -35.84 30.86 0.82
C SER A 248 -35.08 29.67 1.41
N HIS A 249 -34.83 28.64 0.59
CA HIS A 249 -33.76 27.66 0.82
C HIS A 249 -32.41 28.40 0.84
N GLN A 250 -32.11 29.07 1.94
CA GLN A 250 -30.76 29.50 2.25
C GLN A 250 -29.98 28.21 2.50
N SER A 251 -29.05 27.90 1.58
CA SER A 251 -28.09 26.82 1.77
C SER A 251 -27.46 26.99 3.14
N ARG A 252 -27.78 26.10 4.08
CA ARG A 252 -27.07 26.04 5.36
C ARG A 252 -25.59 25.88 5.02
N LYS A 253 -24.80 26.94 5.22
CA LYS A 253 -23.34 26.85 5.09
C LYS A 253 -22.91 25.69 5.98
N PRO A 254 -22.06 24.76 5.52
CA PRO A 254 -21.58 23.68 6.37
C PRO A 254 -20.85 24.33 7.55
N GLU A 255 -21.49 24.33 8.72
CA GLU A 255 -20.90 24.82 9.94
C GLU A 255 -19.87 23.79 10.38
N VAL A 256 -18.59 24.08 10.10
CA VAL A 256 -17.49 23.22 10.52
C VAL A 256 -17.45 23.28 12.04
N LYS A 257 -17.80 22.17 12.70
CA LYS A 257 -17.77 22.09 14.15
C LYS A 257 -16.35 22.39 14.65
N PRO A 258 -16.16 23.31 15.61
CA PRO A 258 -14.84 23.63 16.16
C PRO A 258 -14.05 22.40 16.63
N THR A 259 -14.76 21.38 17.15
CA THR A 259 -14.16 20.10 17.55
C THR A 259 -13.53 19.33 16.39
N SER A 260 -14.09 19.41 15.18
CA SER A 260 -13.53 18.75 14.00
C SER A 260 -12.22 19.40 13.55
N VAL A 261 -12.15 20.73 13.63
CA VAL A 261 -10.91 21.49 13.37
C VAL A 261 -9.87 21.16 14.43
N LEU A 262 -10.25 21.13 15.71
CA LEU A 262 -9.35 20.78 16.80
C LEU A 262 -8.74 19.38 16.62
N PHE A 263 -9.56 18.37 16.34
CA PHE A 263 -9.07 17.01 16.11
C PHE A 263 -8.14 16.95 14.89
N ALA A 264 -8.50 17.58 13.77
CA ALA A 264 -7.66 17.62 12.59
C ALA A 264 -6.29 18.28 12.89
N SER A 265 -6.28 19.38 13.63
CA SER A 265 -5.05 20.08 14.02
C SER A 265 -4.19 19.25 14.97
N VAL A 266 -4.78 18.64 15.99
CA VAL A 266 -4.04 17.81 16.98
C VAL A 266 -3.44 16.58 16.31
N PHE A 267 -4.24 15.81 15.57
CA PHE A 267 -3.73 14.61 14.89
C PHE A 267 -2.77 14.96 13.75
N GLY A 268 -2.98 16.10 13.07
CA GLY A 268 -2.02 16.63 12.10
C GLY A 268 -0.67 16.96 12.73
N LEU A 269 -0.67 17.61 13.90
CA LEU A 269 0.55 17.92 14.63
C LEU A 269 1.26 16.66 15.15
N VAL A 270 0.51 15.71 15.70
CA VAL A 270 1.07 14.40 16.13
C VAL A 270 1.70 13.68 14.94
N GLY A 271 1.02 13.62 13.80
CA GLY A 271 1.55 13.03 12.58
C GLY A 271 2.85 13.71 12.12
N LEU A 272 2.90 15.04 12.17
CA LEU A 272 4.10 15.80 11.85
C LEU A 272 5.25 15.47 12.81
N LEU A 273 5.01 15.50 14.12
CA LEU A 273 6.01 15.17 15.14
C LEU A 273 6.59 13.77 14.98
N VAL A 274 5.76 12.77 14.67
CA VAL A 274 6.21 11.39 14.42
C VAL A 274 7.04 11.29 13.13
N SER A 275 6.76 12.13 12.12
CA SER A 275 7.49 12.12 10.85
C SER A 275 8.82 12.89 10.87
N LEU A 276 9.02 13.81 11.81
CA LEU A 276 10.24 14.64 11.85
C LEU A 276 11.54 13.83 12.03
N PRO A 277 11.61 12.84 12.94
CA PRO A 277 12.78 11.99 13.10
C PRO A 277 13.30 11.33 11.81
N PRO A 278 12.52 10.52 11.06
CA PRO A 278 13.02 9.87 9.85
C PRO A 278 13.38 10.90 8.76
N VAL A 279 12.59 11.97 8.61
CA VAL A 279 12.87 13.01 7.61
C VAL A 279 14.20 13.73 7.90
N SER A 280 14.48 14.01 9.17
CA SER A 280 15.75 14.61 9.59
C SER A 280 16.93 13.68 9.30
N ALA A 281 16.79 12.39 9.64
CA ALA A 281 17.81 11.37 9.40
C ALA A 281 18.13 11.20 7.91
N ASP A 282 17.10 11.09 7.07
CA ASP A 282 17.27 10.95 5.61
C ASP A 282 17.90 12.19 4.98
N THR A 283 17.54 13.38 5.47
CA THR A 283 18.14 14.63 5.01
C THR A 283 19.64 14.70 5.36
N LYS A 284 20.02 14.28 6.57
CA LYS A 284 21.42 14.18 6.99
C LYS A 284 22.18 13.15 6.16
N LEU A 285 21.62 11.96 5.97
CA LEU A 285 22.22 10.89 5.16
C LEU A 285 22.46 11.35 3.72
N ARG A 286 21.43 11.94 3.09
CA ARG A 286 21.55 12.48 1.73
C ARG A 286 22.63 13.55 1.64
N THR A 287 22.69 14.45 2.63
CA THR A 287 23.71 15.51 2.66
C THR A 287 25.12 14.93 2.77
N ALA A 288 25.33 13.95 3.64
CA ALA A 288 26.60 13.24 3.79
C ALA A 288 27.01 12.53 2.50
N GLN A 289 26.11 11.75 1.90
CA GLN A 289 26.33 11.04 0.64
C GLN A 289 26.70 11.97 -0.52
N VAL A 290 25.98 13.10 -0.66
CA VAL A 290 26.26 14.10 -1.71
C VAL A 290 27.62 14.76 -1.48
N SER A 291 27.99 15.04 -0.22
CA SER A 291 29.29 15.63 0.10
C SER A 291 30.47 14.67 -0.06
N ARG A 292 30.23 13.36 -0.14
CA ARG A 292 31.27 12.30 -0.19
C ARG A 292 32.30 12.44 0.93
N ASP A 293 31.83 12.82 2.11
CA ASP A 293 32.65 13.09 3.28
C ASP A 293 32.46 11.95 4.30
N ALA A 294 33.52 11.19 4.56
CA ALA A 294 33.48 10.03 5.44
C ALA A 294 33.10 10.41 6.90
N ALA A 295 33.54 11.57 7.39
CA ALA A 295 33.22 12.01 8.74
C ALA A 295 31.73 12.36 8.88
N LYS A 296 31.17 13.04 7.88
CA LYS A 296 29.72 13.31 7.84
C LYS A 296 28.91 12.03 7.69
N LEU A 297 29.43 11.05 6.95
CA LEU A 297 28.77 9.76 6.80
C LEU A 297 28.79 8.98 8.14
N GLU A 298 29.91 8.99 8.85
CA GLU A 298 30.04 8.39 10.18
C GLU A 298 29.09 9.05 11.20
N GLU A 299 28.92 10.38 11.16
CA GLU A 299 27.96 11.09 12.01
C GLU A 299 26.54 10.54 11.84
N THR A 300 26.16 10.14 10.61
CA THR A 300 24.84 9.56 10.33
C THR A 300 24.63 8.18 10.93
N MET A 301 25.69 7.51 11.39
CA MET A 301 25.62 6.21 12.05
C MET A 301 25.26 6.33 13.53
N SER A 302 25.49 7.50 14.15
CA SER A 302 25.23 7.72 15.58
C SER A 302 23.73 7.77 15.90
N TYR A 303 23.25 6.87 16.77
CA TYR A 303 21.84 6.85 17.15
C TYR A 303 21.43 8.11 17.93
N SER A 304 20.31 8.71 17.53
CA SER A 304 19.60 9.72 18.33
C SER A 304 18.11 9.72 17.97
N TYR A 305 17.30 10.44 18.75
CA TYR A 305 15.87 10.60 18.43
C TYR A 305 15.66 11.15 17.00
N PHE A 306 16.49 12.08 16.53
CA PHE A 306 16.43 12.63 15.17
C PHE A 306 17.34 11.89 14.16
N ASN A 307 17.89 10.74 14.56
CA ASN A 307 18.68 9.88 13.70
C ASN A 307 18.43 8.39 14.04
N PRO A 308 17.20 7.88 13.83
CA PRO A 308 16.92 6.47 14.02
C PRO A 308 17.84 5.60 13.16
N GLN A 309 18.23 4.46 13.72
CA GLN A 309 18.95 3.41 13.00
C GLN A 309 17.98 2.72 12.03
N ASN A 310 18.49 2.35 10.85
CA ASN A 310 17.73 1.56 9.87
C ASN A 310 18.69 0.69 9.06
N LEU A 311 18.16 -0.41 8.53
CA LEU A 311 18.92 -1.43 7.82
C LEU A 311 19.64 -0.85 6.60
N GLN A 312 18.94 -0.08 5.76
CA GLN A 312 19.49 0.46 4.51
C GLN A 312 20.69 1.39 4.77
N LYS A 313 20.62 2.21 5.82
CA LYS A 313 21.69 3.11 6.25
C LYS A 313 22.93 2.32 6.66
N TYR A 314 22.78 1.27 7.46
CA TYR A 314 23.89 0.38 7.81
C TYR A 314 24.51 -0.27 6.57
N LEU A 315 23.70 -0.92 5.74
CA LEU A 315 24.18 -1.64 4.56
C LEU A 315 24.97 -0.71 3.62
N SER A 316 24.39 0.44 3.27
CA SER A 316 25.01 1.38 2.34
C SER A 316 26.25 2.07 2.90
N ASN A 317 26.25 2.49 4.17
CA ASN A 317 27.39 3.20 4.75
C ASN A 317 28.56 2.26 5.03
N ILE A 318 28.31 1.04 5.53
CA ILE A 318 29.38 0.06 5.74
C ILE A 318 30.07 -0.28 4.40
N GLN A 319 29.30 -0.50 3.34
CA GLN A 319 29.86 -0.73 2.00
C GLN A 319 30.65 0.48 1.49
N ALA A 320 30.18 1.71 1.76
CA ALA A 320 30.90 2.92 1.38
C ALA A 320 32.24 3.06 2.13
N PHE A 321 32.28 2.76 3.43
CA PHE A 321 33.53 2.74 4.21
C PHE A 321 34.49 1.65 3.72
N GLU A 322 33.98 0.44 3.50
CA GLU A 322 34.75 -0.70 2.99
C GLU A 322 35.36 -0.39 1.62
N GLY A 323 34.56 0.14 0.68
CA GLY A 323 35.01 0.54 -0.65
C GLY A 323 35.95 1.75 -0.65
N SER A 324 36.00 2.52 0.44
CA SER A 324 36.94 3.62 0.65
C SER A 324 38.17 3.19 1.47
N GLU A 325 38.36 1.89 1.68
CA GLU A 325 39.47 1.30 2.45
C GLU A 325 39.51 1.71 3.93
N LEU A 326 38.39 2.20 4.48
CA LEU A 326 38.24 2.54 5.90
C LEU A 326 37.83 1.30 6.70
N PHE A 327 38.67 0.26 6.67
CA PHE A 327 38.34 -1.09 7.16
C PHE A 327 38.05 -1.17 8.67
N ASP A 328 38.68 -0.33 9.48
CA ASP A 328 38.39 -0.27 10.92
C ASP A 328 37.00 0.32 11.20
N VAL A 329 36.59 1.30 10.38
CA VAL A 329 35.29 1.97 10.50
C VAL A 329 34.19 1.04 9.99
N SER A 330 34.38 0.38 8.85
CA SER A 330 33.41 -0.60 8.32
C SER A 330 33.22 -1.76 9.30
N HIS A 331 34.30 -2.28 9.90
CA HIS A 331 34.25 -3.36 10.88
C HIS A 331 33.54 -2.97 12.18
N LYS A 332 33.88 -1.81 12.76
CA LYS A 332 33.18 -1.23 13.92
C LYS A 332 31.67 -1.19 13.68
N TYR A 333 31.24 -0.63 12.55
CA TYR A 333 29.81 -0.48 12.27
C TYR A 333 29.13 -1.77 11.85
N ALA A 334 29.83 -2.73 11.26
CA ALA A 334 29.26 -4.06 11.01
C ALA A 334 28.94 -4.80 12.32
N LEU A 335 29.82 -4.70 13.32
CA LEU A 335 29.56 -5.24 14.66
C LEU A 335 28.38 -4.54 15.34
N GLU A 336 28.32 -3.21 15.26
CA GLU A 336 27.18 -2.44 15.78
C GLU A 336 25.86 -2.84 15.08
N ALA A 337 25.89 -3.04 13.76
CA ALA A 337 24.71 -3.37 12.98
C ALA A 337 24.12 -4.73 13.37
N VAL A 338 24.95 -5.78 13.47
CA VAL A 338 24.47 -7.11 13.86
C VAL A 338 24.03 -7.16 15.33
N SER A 339 24.59 -6.30 16.20
CA SER A 339 24.11 -6.14 17.57
C SER A 339 22.77 -5.42 17.63
N TRP A 340 22.54 -4.44 16.75
CA TRP A 340 21.29 -3.67 16.70
C TRP A 340 20.14 -4.50 16.14
N ASN A 341 20.36 -5.19 15.02
CA ASN A 341 19.36 -6.05 14.39
C ASN A 341 19.97 -7.43 14.06
N PRO A 342 19.97 -8.37 15.03
CA PRO A 342 20.47 -9.71 14.82
C PRO A 342 19.56 -10.56 13.91
N GLU A 343 18.41 -10.02 13.53
CA GLU A 343 17.42 -10.69 12.68
C GLU A 343 17.58 -10.37 11.19
N ALA A 344 18.45 -9.41 10.83
CA ALA A 344 18.72 -9.06 9.45
C ALA A 344 19.84 -9.92 8.85
N PHE A 345 19.47 -10.80 7.92
CA PHE A 345 20.42 -11.66 7.19
C PHE A 345 21.53 -10.85 6.52
N GLU A 346 21.18 -9.72 5.87
CA GLU A 346 22.15 -8.93 5.10
C GLU A 346 23.21 -8.25 6.01
N LEU A 347 22.93 -7.98 7.29
CA LEU A 347 23.92 -7.43 8.22
C LEU A 347 24.99 -8.47 8.58
N TRP A 348 24.57 -9.71 8.85
CA TRP A 348 25.50 -10.82 9.06
C TRP A 348 26.31 -11.11 7.81
N ARG A 349 25.68 -11.03 6.64
CA ARG A 349 26.37 -11.20 5.36
C ARG A 349 27.44 -10.14 5.13
N ILE A 350 27.16 -8.88 5.43
CA ILE A 350 28.18 -7.82 5.40
C ILE A 350 29.33 -8.14 6.36
N LEU A 351 29.03 -8.49 7.62
CA LEU A 351 30.07 -8.87 8.58
C LEU A 351 30.90 -10.07 8.10
N TYR A 352 30.33 -11.01 7.36
CA TYR A 352 31.09 -12.12 6.79
C TYR A 352 32.10 -11.68 5.73
N PHE A 353 31.76 -10.67 4.90
CA PHE A 353 32.53 -10.31 3.70
C PHE A 353 33.51 -9.14 3.88
N ILE A 354 33.37 -8.30 4.89
CA ILE A 354 34.30 -7.18 5.12
C ILE A 354 35.71 -7.68 5.49
N LYS A 355 36.72 -6.91 5.11
CA LYS A 355 38.14 -7.30 5.17
C LYS A 355 38.63 -7.58 6.58
N ASN A 356 38.27 -6.73 7.54
CA ASN A 356 38.77 -6.81 8.91
C ASN A 356 38.02 -7.81 9.80
N SER A 357 37.05 -8.56 9.26
CA SER A 357 36.33 -9.55 10.07
C SER A 357 37.19 -10.75 10.44
N THR A 358 37.15 -11.08 11.73
CA THR A 358 37.89 -12.18 12.33
C THR A 358 37.29 -13.53 11.96
N GLU A 359 38.07 -14.60 12.07
CA GLU A 359 37.57 -15.96 11.81
C GLU A 359 36.43 -16.37 12.77
N SER A 360 36.44 -15.88 14.01
CA SER A 360 35.32 -16.08 14.94
C SER A 360 34.06 -15.34 14.49
N GLU A 361 34.19 -14.10 14.03
CA GLU A 361 33.05 -13.32 13.54
C GLU A 361 32.46 -13.92 12.27
N LYS A 362 33.30 -14.38 11.34
CA LYS A 362 32.83 -15.07 10.13
C LYS A 362 32.07 -16.34 10.45
N LYS A 363 32.56 -17.15 11.43
CA LYS A 363 31.84 -18.34 11.90
C LYS A 363 30.48 -17.98 12.50
N LEU A 364 30.44 -16.96 13.36
CA LEU A 364 29.19 -16.47 13.97
C LEU A 364 28.21 -15.93 12.92
N ALA A 365 28.73 -15.22 11.91
CA ALA A 365 27.93 -14.71 10.80
C ALA A 365 27.31 -15.85 10.00
N VAL A 366 28.07 -16.90 9.66
CA VAL A 366 27.54 -18.08 8.96
C VAL A 366 26.49 -18.82 9.78
N GLU A 367 26.71 -18.99 11.08
CA GLU A 367 25.73 -19.59 11.99
C GLU A 367 24.40 -18.82 11.97
N ASN A 368 24.46 -17.50 12.11
CA ASN A 368 23.27 -16.66 12.05
C ASN A 368 22.63 -16.64 10.68
N MET A 369 23.40 -16.53 9.59
CA MET A 369 22.85 -16.59 8.23
C MET A 369 22.09 -17.90 7.98
N ARG A 370 22.56 -19.05 8.48
CA ARG A 370 21.83 -20.32 8.41
C ARG A 370 20.56 -20.33 9.26
N ARG A 371 20.60 -19.72 10.46
CA ARG A 371 19.40 -19.55 11.31
C ARG A 371 18.34 -18.70 10.61
N LEU A 372 18.76 -17.70 9.85
CA LEU A 372 17.91 -16.70 9.20
C LEU A 372 17.42 -17.13 7.80
N ASP A 373 18.14 -18.03 7.13
CA ASP A 373 17.75 -18.62 5.84
C ASP A 373 17.87 -20.15 5.87
N PRO A 374 17.01 -20.84 6.64
CA PRO A 374 17.15 -22.27 6.93
C PRO A 374 16.97 -23.16 5.70
N LEU A 375 16.38 -22.65 4.62
CA LEU A 375 16.17 -23.37 3.36
C LEU A 375 17.33 -23.18 2.37
N ASN A 376 18.33 -22.36 2.70
CA ASN A 376 19.49 -22.12 1.85
C ASN A 376 20.66 -23.06 2.16
N PRO A 377 21.02 -23.98 1.24
CA PRO A 377 22.15 -24.88 1.44
C PRO A 377 23.51 -24.18 1.43
N ASP A 378 23.62 -23.00 0.79
CA ASP A 378 24.84 -22.19 0.76
C ASP A 378 24.54 -20.69 0.97
N VAL A 379 24.57 -20.30 2.24
CA VAL A 379 24.40 -18.91 2.68
C VAL A 379 25.60 -18.02 2.41
N THR A 380 26.73 -18.58 1.96
CA THR A 380 27.97 -17.84 1.66
C THR A 380 28.17 -17.59 0.17
N SER A 381 27.30 -18.15 -0.68
CA SER A 381 27.35 -17.92 -2.11
C SER A 381 27.23 -16.44 -2.47
N ILE A 382 28.05 -16.01 -3.43
CA ILE A 382 27.95 -14.68 -4.04
C ILE A 382 26.92 -14.81 -5.17
N PRO A 383 25.82 -14.03 -5.16
CA PRO A 383 24.82 -14.04 -6.21
C PRO A 383 25.33 -13.46 -7.53
#